data_AF-A0A973ACR8-F1
#
_entry.id   AF-A0A973ACR8-F1
#
_cell.length_a   1.000
_cell.length_b   1.000
_cell.length_c   1.000
_cell.angle_alpha   90.00
_cell.angle_beta   90.00
_cell.angle_gamma   90.00
#
_symmetry.space_group_name_H-M   'P 1'
#
loop_
_entity.id
_entity.type
_entity.pdbx_description
1 polymer ?
#
loop_
_entity_poly.entity_id
_entity_poly.type
_entity_poly.pdbx_seq_one_letter_code
_entity_poly.pdbx_strand_id
1 'polypeptide(L)'
;TIGDNDTFPLWYMQEVENYRTDMKLINTSLFQTDWYIDQMKRKTYTADPIPSQLTHDKYKLGSLDVAYYFEEIFPELKDSVVDINYFMRWIESDKDITYYDLDDDGIDEKVLPTNKIRIPVDKEAVLRNGVVSIKDSALIVPYIDIQFGSSLTKNRILMLDILANNNWEKPIYFTGGAQADEEYIWLKDYLQLDGMAYRLVPIKTPDDGNFFEMGRIDTDIMYGNVKKWDWRNITDDNIYLDPETRKNSVSYRNNMERLARALIDENLLEKAEEILDISLEKMPVQKFGHYSMLISYIDLYYSLNKIEKARKLAAELKIVLQEQLTYYSQFNENEIESVFNEVERSLLMYDQIVKTSIRFDDETYANSMKDEYVEYLKLFDFLISDKE
;
A
#
# COMPACT_ATOMS: atom_id res chain seq x y z
N THR A 1 -2.69 17.32 -1.95
CA THR A 1 -3.22 16.13 -2.63
C THR A 1 -2.34 14.93 -2.29
N ILE A 2 -2.82 13.67 -2.36
CA ILE A 2 -2.01 12.47 -2.05
C ILE A 2 -0.68 12.49 -2.82
N GLY A 3 -0.73 12.85 -4.11
CA GLY A 3 0.47 12.96 -4.95
C GLY A 3 1.53 13.96 -4.49
N ASP A 4 1.15 15.05 -3.80
CA ASP A 4 2.12 16.06 -3.33
C ASP A 4 2.95 15.53 -2.16
N ASN A 5 2.31 14.78 -1.26
CA ASN A 5 2.93 14.25 -0.05
C ASN A 5 3.95 13.14 -0.36
N ASP A 6 3.74 12.38 -1.43
CA ASP A 6 4.66 11.32 -1.85
C ASP A 6 5.70 11.81 -2.86
N THR A 7 5.28 12.61 -3.85
CA THR A 7 6.16 12.97 -4.98
C THR A 7 7.17 14.04 -4.59
N PHE A 8 6.77 15.11 -3.90
CA PHE A 8 7.66 16.25 -3.66
C PHE A 8 8.85 15.91 -2.77
N PRO A 9 8.70 15.12 -1.67
CA PRO A 9 9.86 14.67 -0.91
C PRO A 9 10.81 13.81 -1.75
N LEU A 10 10.28 12.93 -2.60
CA LEU A 10 11.11 12.09 -3.46
C LEU A 10 11.85 12.90 -4.54
N TRP A 11 11.20 13.89 -5.16
CA TRP A 11 11.87 14.83 -6.06
C TRP A 11 12.91 15.67 -5.33
N TYR A 12 12.62 16.18 -4.12
CA TYR A 12 13.61 16.89 -3.32
C TYR A 12 14.86 16.02 -3.10
N MET A 13 14.67 14.75 -2.73
CA MET A 13 15.77 13.80 -2.54
C MET A 13 16.61 13.61 -3.82
N GLN A 14 15.99 13.53 -5.00
CA GLN A 14 16.72 13.40 -6.26
C GLN A 14 17.40 14.71 -6.71
N GLU A 15 16.64 15.80 -6.76
CA GLU A 15 17.02 17.08 -7.39
C GLU A 15 17.95 17.91 -6.51
N VAL A 16 17.82 17.80 -5.19
CA VAL A 16 18.61 18.60 -4.22
C VAL A 16 19.63 17.73 -3.50
N GLU A 17 19.21 16.60 -2.92
CA GLU A 17 20.10 15.73 -2.13
C GLU A 17 20.93 14.78 -3.00
N ASN A 18 20.74 14.77 -4.33
CA ASN A 18 21.41 13.88 -5.28
C ASN A 18 21.29 12.39 -4.92
N TYR A 19 20.18 12.00 -4.31
CA TYR A 19 19.92 10.64 -3.85
C TYR A 19 19.14 9.85 -4.89
N ARG A 20 19.62 8.64 -5.23
CA ARG A 20 18.98 7.73 -6.21
C ARG A 20 18.62 8.40 -7.55
N THR A 21 19.57 9.16 -8.12
CA THR A 21 19.41 9.83 -9.42
C THR A 21 19.37 8.87 -10.62
N ASP A 22 19.45 7.56 -10.36
CA ASP A 22 19.40 6.43 -11.30
C ASP A 22 17.97 5.96 -11.65
N MET A 23 16.93 6.47 -11.00
CA MET A 23 15.53 6.09 -11.24
C MET A 23 14.65 7.25 -11.74
N LYS A 24 13.52 6.90 -12.36
CA LYS A 24 12.47 7.84 -12.77
C LYS A 24 11.33 7.86 -11.76
N LEU A 25 10.97 9.05 -11.29
CA LEU A 25 9.80 9.29 -10.45
C LEU A 25 8.67 9.85 -11.29
N ILE A 26 7.56 9.11 -11.38
CA ILE A 26 6.39 9.45 -12.19
C ILE A 26 5.23 9.80 -11.26
N ASN A 27 4.75 11.04 -11.34
CA ASN A 27 3.51 11.46 -10.72
C ASN A 27 2.36 11.18 -11.69
N THR A 28 1.50 10.22 -11.38
CA THR A 28 0.42 9.76 -12.27
C THR A 28 -0.61 10.84 -12.60
N SER A 29 -0.79 11.83 -11.72
CA SER A 29 -1.66 12.99 -11.95
C SER A 29 -1.09 13.98 -12.96
N LEU A 30 0.24 14.09 -13.04
CA LEU A 30 0.91 14.89 -14.07
C LEU A 30 1.18 14.09 -15.34
N PHE A 31 1.15 12.76 -15.27
CA PHE A 31 1.43 11.84 -16.38
C PHE A 31 0.35 11.78 -17.47
N GLN A 32 -0.35 12.89 -17.66
CA GLN A 32 -1.30 13.19 -18.72
C GLN A 32 -0.95 14.50 -19.45
N THR A 33 0.04 15.26 -18.96
CA THR A 33 0.49 16.48 -19.62
C THR A 33 1.68 16.18 -20.53
N ASP A 34 1.60 16.67 -21.76
CA ASP A 34 2.58 16.45 -22.81
C ASP A 34 4.02 16.80 -22.42
N TRP A 35 4.23 17.94 -21.76
CA TRP A 35 5.53 18.39 -21.28
C TRP A 35 6.13 17.44 -20.23
N TYR A 36 5.31 16.86 -19.36
CA TYR A 36 5.77 15.97 -18.30
C TYR A 36 6.11 14.59 -18.85
N ILE A 37 5.31 14.11 -19.81
CA ILE A 37 5.59 12.88 -20.55
C ILE A 37 6.92 13.02 -21.31
N ASP A 38 7.12 14.12 -22.02
CA ASP A 38 8.38 14.44 -22.70
C ASP A 38 9.57 14.44 -21.73
N GLN A 39 9.40 14.96 -20.51
CA GLN A 39 10.45 14.96 -19.49
C GLN A 39 10.79 13.53 -19.04
N MET A 40 9.80 12.66 -18.84
CA MET A 40 10.03 11.27 -18.47
C MET A 40 10.70 10.47 -19.59
N LYS A 41 10.42 10.82 -20.85
CA LYS A 41 11.02 10.21 -22.05
C LYS A 41 12.42 10.73 -22.42
N ARG A 42 13.01 11.60 -21.61
CA ARG A 42 14.40 12.08 -21.77
C ARG A 42 15.27 11.54 -20.65
N LYS A 43 16.58 11.40 -20.89
CA LYS A 43 17.52 11.06 -19.81
C LYS A 43 17.59 12.22 -18.82
N THR A 44 17.48 11.92 -17.53
CA THR A 44 17.64 12.92 -16.45
C THR A 44 18.66 12.38 -15.48
N TYR A 45 19.74 13.13 -15.23
CA TYR A 45 20.88 12.65 -14.45
C TYR A 45 21.43 11.32 -15.01
N THR A 46 21.47 10.28 -14.18
CA THR A 46 21.88 8.93 -14.57
C THR A 46 20.70 8.04 -14.95
N ALA A 47 19.46 8.43 -14.61
CA ALA A 47 18.24 7.73 -14.97
C ALA A 47 17.94 7.82 -16.47
N ASP A 48 17.94 6.66 -17.12
CA ASP A 48 17.52 6.54 -18.52
C ASP A 48 16.04 6.90 -18.72
N PRO A 49 15.63 7.25 -19.96
CA PRO A 49 14.23 7.43 -20.31
C PRO A 49 13.34 6.28 -19.85
N ILE A 50 12.07 6.59 -19.60
CA ILE A 50 11.04 5.55 -19.49
C ILE A 50 10.94 4.79 -20.83
N PRO A 51 10.72 3.46 -20.80
CA PRO A 51 10.40 2.73 -22.02
C PRO A 51 9.00 3.15 -22.50
N SER A 52 8.85 3.48 -23.78
CA SER A 52 7.59 3.96 -24.34
C SER A 52 7.67 4.01 -25.86
N GLN A 53 6.68 3.47 -26.56
CA GLN A 53 6.61 3.52 -28.02
C GLN A 53 5.91 4.79 -28.54
N LEU A 54 4.97 5.36 -27.78
CA LEU A 54 4.14 6.47 -28.24
C LEU A 54 4.95 7.75 -28.47
N THR A 55 4.82 8.38 -29.64
CA THR A 55 5.52 9.65 -29.94
C THR A 55 4.74 10.87 -29.44
N HIS A 56 5.39 12.04 -29.37
CA HIS A 56 4.78 13.28 -28.87
C HIS A 56 3.43 13.61 -29.51
N ASP A 57 3.31 13.39 -30.82
CA ASP A 57 2.05 13.64 -31.54
C ASP A 57 0.88 12.79 -31.06
N LYS A 58 1.13 11.65 -30.39
CA LYS A 58 0.09 10.76 -29.87
C LYS A 58 -0.47 11.24 -28.54
N TYR A 59 0.30 11.96 -27.74
CA TYR A 59 -0.09 12.34 -26.37
C TYR A 59 -0.10 13.84 -26.12
N LYS A 60 0.19 14.68 -27.13
CA LYS A 60 0.02 16.13 -27.04
C LYS A 60 -1.39 16.50 -26.60
N LEU A 61 -1.56 17.74 -26.14
CA LEU A 61 -2.89 18.23 -25.73
C LEU A 61 -3.93 18.01 -26.86
N GLY A 62 -5.08 17.43 -26.51
CA GLY A 62 -6.14 17.09 -27.48
C GLY A 62 -5.94 15.77 -28.23
N SER A 63 -4.95 14.96 -27.86
CA SER A 63 -4.68 13.66 -28.49
C SER A 63 -4.62 12.55 -27.44
N LEU A 64 -5.35 11.45 -27.66
CA LEU A 64 -5.47 10.33 -26.71
C LEU A 64 -5.81 10.77 -25.28
N ASP A 65 -6.64 11.79 -25.11
CA ASP A 65 -7.06 12.23 -23.78
C ASP A 65 -7.84 11.11 -23.07
N VAL A 66 -8.74 10.45 -23.82
CA VAL A 66 -9.47 9.24 -23.42
C VAL A 66 -9.55 8.28 -24.60
N ALA A 67 -9.57 6.99 -24.31
CA ALA A 67 -9.95 5.93 -25.25
C ALA A 67 -11.05 5.07 -24.63
N TYR A 68 -12.04 4.68 -25.42
CA TYR A 68 -13.25 4.03 -24.91
C TYR A 68 -13.44 2.61 -25.42
N TYR A 69 -13.98 1.76 -24.57
CA TYR A 69 -14.40 0.41 -24.91
C TYR A 69 -15.92 0.32 -24.90
N PHE A 70 -16.50 -0.08 -26.03
CA PHE A 70 -17.92 -0.40 -26.20
C PHE A 70 -18.05 -1.75 -26.87
N GLU A 71 -18.80 -2.66 -26.24
CA GLU A 71 -18.99 -4.03 -26.71
C GLU A 71 -19.72 -4.07 -28.07
N GLU A 72 -20.54 -3.06 -28.37
CA GLU A 72 -21.31 -2.93 -29.59
C GLU A 72 -20.47 -2.59 -30.83
N ILE A 73 -19.35 -1.88 -30.63
CA ILE A 73 -18.48 -1.42 -31.74
C ILE A 73 -17.60 -2.56 -32.22
N PHE A 74 -17.05 -3.34 -31.29
CA PHE A 74 -16.28 -4.53 -31.58
C PHE A 74 -16.99 -5.72 -30.95
N PRO A 75 -17.93 -6.38 -31.65
CA PRO A 75 -18.57 -7.58 -31.15
C PRO A 75 -17.52 -8.67 -30.98
N GLU A 76 -17.01 -8.80 -29.76
CA GLU A 76 -16.03 -9.79 -29.37
C GLU A 76 -16.68 -11.17 -29.24
N LEU A 77 -15.87 -12.21 -29.39
CA LEU A 77 -16.15 -13.44 -28.65
C LEU A 77 -15.94 -13.10 -27.17
N LYS A 78 -16.94 -13.34 -26.32
CA LYS A 78 -17.00 -13.04 -24.87
C LYS A 78 -15.70 -13.25 -24.04
N ASP A 79 -14.79 -14.09 -24.53
CA ASP A 79 -13.54 -14.50 -23.89
C ASP A 79 -12.27 -13.94 -24.59
N SER A 80 -12.39 -12.94 -25.47
CA SER A 80 -11.23 -12.37 -26.14
C SER A 80 -10.34 -11.63 -25.13
N VAL A 81 -9.06 -12.02 -25.08
CA VAL A 81 -8.01 -11.32 -24.33
C VAL A 81 -6.89 -11.06 -25.32
N VAL A 82 -6.46 -9.81 -25.45
CA VAL A 82 -5.44 -9.43 -26.43
C VAL A 82 -4.07 -9.25 -25.78
N ASP A 83 -3.01 -9.58 -26.51
CA ASP A 83 -1.64 -9.30 -26.09
C ASP A 83 -1.41 -7.78 -25.94
N ILE A 84 -0.71 -7.36 -24.89
CA ILE A 84 -0.45 -5.94 -24.61
C ILE A 84 0.27 -5.22 -25.77
N ASN A 85 1.12 -5.90 -26.54
CA ASN A 85 1.77 -5.26 -27.70
C ASN A 85 0.78 -5.05 -28.84
N TYR A 86 -0.18 -5.96 -29.03
CA TYR A 86 -1.27 -5.74 -29.97
C TYR A 86 -2.14 -4.55 -29.53
N PHE A 87 -2.48 -4.50 -28.25
CA PHE A 87 -3.23 -3.39 -27.67
C PHE A 87 -2.54 -2.05 -27.89
N MET A 88 -1.25 -1.94 -27.59
CA MET A 88 -0.51 -0.68 -27.79
C MET A 88 -0.37 -0.29 -29.27
N ARG A 89 -0.22 -1.26 -30.19
CA ARG A 89 -0.28 -0.97 -31.64
C ARG A 89 -1.64 -0.46 -32.09
N TRP A 90 -2.72 -0.94 -31.49
CA TRP A 90 -4.07 -0.42 -31.76
C TRP A 90 -4.20 1.03 -31.29
N ILE A 91 -3.78 1.32 -30.06
CA ILE A 91 -3.76 2.67 -29.50
C ILE A 91 -2.96 3.62 -30.41
N GLU A 92 -1.77 3.21 -30.85
CA GLU A 92 -0.89 4.04 -31.67
C GLU A 92 -1.41 4.26 -33.10
N SER A 93 -2.25 3.37 -33.63
CA SER A 93 -2.70 3.41 -35.03
C SER A 93 -3.56 4.64 -35.36
N ASP A 94 -3.33 5.27 -36.51
CA ASP A 94 -4.18 6.35 -37.07
C ASP A 94 -5.22 5.85 -38.08
N LYS A 95 -5.49 4.54 -38.10
CA LYS A 95 -6.47 3.96 -39.02
C LYS A 95 -7.89 4.23 -38.55
N ASP A 96 -8.78 4.52 -39.49
CA ASP A 96 -10.20 4.80 -39.26
C ASP A 96 -10.89 3.72 -38.39
N ILE A 97 -10.55 2.44 -38.55
CA ILE A 97 -11.10 1.34 -37.75
C ILE A 97 -10.79 1.43 -36.24
N THR A 98 -9.79 2.22 -35.85
CA THR A 98 -9.43 2.44 -34.45
C THR A 98 -10.11 3.65 -33.84
N TYR A 99 -10.96 4.32 -34.62
CA TYR A 99 -11.76 5.47 -34.21
C TYR A 99 -13.24 5.20 -34.48
N TYR A 100 -14.09 5.89 -33.73
CA TYR A 100 -15.54 5.85 -33.94
C TYR A 100 -16.17 7.14 -33.43
N ASP A 101 -17.09 7.70 -34.20
CA ASP A 101 -17.94 8.81 -33.79
C ASP A 101 -19.07 8.29 -32.87
N LEU A 102 -18.83 8.39 -31.56
CA LEU A 102 -19.73 7.84 -30.54
C LEU A 102 -21.04 8.63 -30.41
N ASP A 103 -20.99 9.93 -30.67
CA ASP A 103 -22.10 10.88 -30.45
C ASP A 103 -22.82 11.28 -31.75
N ASP A 104 -22.38 10.77 -32.91
CA ASP A 104 -22.88 11.10 -34.27
C ASP A 104 -22.76 12.61 -34.55
N ASP A 105 -21.71 13.25 -34.02
CA ASP A 105 -21.44 14.69 -34.10
C ASP A 105 -20.30 15.04 -35.08
N GLY A 106 -19.71 14.02 -35.71
CA GLY A 106 -18.57 14.10 -36.62
C GLY A 106 -17.21 14.11 -35.93
N ILE A 107 -17.14 13.88 -34.62
CA ILE A 107 -15.89 13.84 -33.85
C ILE A 107 -15.54 12.39 -33.53
N ASP A 108 -14.60 11.86 -34.31
CA ASP A 108 -14.06 10.52 -34.12
C ASP A 108 -13.25 10.41 -32.81
N GLU A 109 -13.69 9.55 -31.91
CA GLU A 109 -13.00 9.24 -30.66
C GLU A 109 -12.19 7.94 -30.75
N LYS A 110 -11.11 7.83 -29.97
CA LYS A 110 -10.31 6.60 -29.95
C LYS A 110 -11.10 5.49 -29.28
N VAL A 111 -11.28 4.37 -29.98
CA VAL A 111 -11.95 3.19 -29.44
C VAL A 111 -10.96 2.06 -29.19
N LEU A 112 -11.27 1.22 -28.21
CA LEU A 112 -10.46 0.11 -27.74
C LEU A 112 -11.00 -1.21 -28.29
N PRO A 113 -10.12 -2.13 -28.70
CA PRO A 113 -10.54 -3.39 -29.28
C PRO A 113 -11.02 -4.40 -28.24
N THR A 114 -10.72 -4.15 -26.96
CA THR A 114 -11.15 -4.91 -25.79
C THR A 114 -10.83 -4.18 -24.48
N ASN A 115 -11.46 -4.60 -23.38
CA ASN A 115 -11.09 -4.23 -22.03
C ASN A 115 -10.26 -5.27 -21.27
N LYS A 116 -9.84 -6.36 -21.93
CA LYS A 116 -9.02 -7.43 -21.35
C LYS A 116 -7.67 -7.55 -22.05
N ILE A 117 -6.59 -7.34 -21.31
CA ILE A 117 -5.21 -7.38 -21.83
C ILE A 117 -4.43 -8.50 -21.15
N ARG A 118 -3.63 -9.22 -21.94
CA ARG A 118 -2.63 -10.19 -21.48
C ARG A 118 -1.23 -9.61 -21.61
N ILE A 119 -0.49 -9.67 -20.51
CA ILE A 119 0.91 -9.29 -20.41
C ILE A 119 1.73 -10.59 -20.32
N PRO A 120 2.46 -10.98 -21.38
CA PRO A 120 3.30 -12.16 -21.33
C PRO A 120 4.48 -11.95 -20.36
N VAL A 121 4.86 -13.02 -19.66
CA VAL A 121 5.97 -12.99 -18.70
C VAL A 121 7.15 -13.77 -19.28
N ASP A 122 8.26 -13.07 -19.55
CA ASP A 122 9.53 -13.71 -19.84
C ASP A 122 10.23 -14.08 -18.52
N LYS A 123 10.07 -15.35 -18.13
CA LYS A 123 10.66 -15.89 -16.90
C LYS A 123 12.18 -15.72 -16.83
N GLU A 124 12.88 -15.84 -17.95
CA GLU A 124 14.35 -15.71 -17.98
C GLU A 124 14.76 -14.25 -17.77
N ALA A 125 14.06 -13.30 -18.37
CA ALA A 125 14.28 -11.87 -18.14
C ALA A 125 13.99 -11.48 -16.67
N VAL A 126 12.87 -11.96 -16.12
CA VAL A 126 12.46 -11.73 -14.72
C VAL A 126 13.56 -12.17 -13.75
N LEU A 127 14.12 -13.36 -13.94
CA LEU A 127 15.19 -13.88 -13.09
C LEU A 127 16.53 -13.18 -13.34
N ARG A 128 16.91 -12.96 -14.60
CA ARG A 128 18.16 -12.28 -14.99
C ARG A 128 18.26 -10.87 -14.42
N ASN A 129 17.14 -10.14 -14.37
CA ASN A 129 17.08 -8.77 -13.88
C ASN A 129 16.71 -8.70 -12.38
N GLY A 130 16.63 -9.84 -11.69
CA GLY A 130 16.36 -9.91 -10.25
C GLY A 130 14.98 -9.35 -9.85
N VAL A 131 13.99 -9.42 -10.75
CA VAL A 131 12.59 -9.05 -10.47
C VAL A 131 11.99 -9.96 -9.40
N VAL A 132 12.32 -11.25 -9.47
CA VAL A 132 11.91 -12.27 -8.51
C VAL A 132 13.14 -13.00 -8.00
N SER A 133 13.19 -13.25 -6.69
CA SER A 133 14.22 -14.06 -6.04
C SER A 133 14.24 -15.50 -6.56
N ILE A 134 15.40 -16.12 -6.70
CA ILE A 134 15.54 -17.49 -7.24
C ILE A 134 14.69 -18.52 -6.47
N LYS A 135 14.57 -18.34 -5.15
CA LYS A 135 13.73 -19.19 -4.27
C LYS A 135 12.25 -19.24 -4.71
N ASP A 136 11.77 -18.15 -5.30
CA ASP A 136 10.38 -17.98 -5.74
C ASP A 136 10.21 -18.21 -7.26
N SER A 137 11.26 -18.65 -7.96
CA SER A 137 11.23 -18.83 -9.42
C SER A 137 10.15 -19.80 -9.89
N ALA A 138 9.72 -20.74 -9.05
CA ALA A 138 8.65 -21.68 -9.35
C ALA A 138 7.25 -21.01 -9.35
N LEU A 139 7.11 -19.86 -8.68
CA LEU A 139 5.85 -19.13 -8.53
C LEU A 139 5.57 -18.15 -9.70
N ILE A 140 6.54 -17.96 -10.59
CA ILE A 140 6.43 -17.05 -11.73
C ILE A 140 5.34 -17.55 -12.68
N VAL A 141 4.30 -16.74 -12.88
CA VAL A 141 3.22 -17.04 -13.83
C VAL A 141 3.68 -16.81 -15.27
N PRO A 142 3.14 -17.53 -16.27
CA PRO A 142 3.51 -17.36 -17.68
C PRO A 142 2.98 -16.08 -18.31
N TYR A 143 1.91 -15.51 -17.74
CA TYR A 143 1.30 -14.26 -18.17
C TYR A 143 0.48 -13.66 -17.03
N ILE A 144 0.17 -12.37 -17.14
CA ILE A 144 -0.75 -11.64 -16.27
C ILE A 144 -1.90 -11.11 -17.13
N ASP A 145 -3.13 -11.40 -16.74
CA ASP A 145 -4.31 -10.80 -17.37
C ASP A 145 -4.81 -9.65 -16.50
N ILE A 146 -5.07 -8.50 -17.12
CA ILE A 146 -5.72 -7.35 -16.50
C ILE A 146 -7.04 -7.06 -17.21
N GLN A 147 -7.99 -6.53 -16.47
CA GLN A 147 -9.27 -6.06 -16.99
C GLN A 147 -9.58 -4.68 -16.44
N PHE A 148 -9.99 -3.76 -17.31
CA PHE A 148 -10.38 -2.41 -16.93
C PHE A 148 -11.84 -2.11 -17.33
N GLY A 149 -12.31 -0.91 -16.99
CA GLY A 149 -13.67 -0.46 -17.28
C GLY A 149 -13.91 -0.14 -18.76
N SER A 150 -14.84 0.78 -19.01
CA SER A 150 -15.23 1.21 -20.36
C SER A 150 -14.34 2.31 -20.94
N SER A 151 -13.33 2.79 -20.20
CA SER A 151 -12.43 3.82 -20.72
C SER A 151 -11.05 3.78 -20.07
N LEU A 152 -10.08 4.34 -20.79
CA LEU A 152 -8.72 4.60 -20.32
C LEU A 152 -8.37 6.05 -20.59
N THR A 153 -7.97 6.77 -19.55
CA THR A 153 -7.41 8.12 -19.67
C THR A 153 -5.94 8.05 -20.10
N LYS A 154 -5.44 9.14 -20.69
CA LYS A 154 -4.06 9.24 -21.21
C LYS A 154 -2.97 8.71 -20.28
N ASN A 155 -3.03 9.07 -18.99
CA ASN A 155 -2.05 8.60 -18.01
C ASN A 155 -2.06 7.09 -17.84
N ARG A 156 -3.24 6.43 -17.87
CA ARG A 156 -3.34 4.96 -17.81
C ARG A 156 -2.84 4.31 -19.08
N ILE A 157 -3.13 4.90 -20.25
CA ILE A 157 -2.57 4.45 -21.53
C ILE A 157 -1.04 4.48 -21.51
N LEU A 158 -0.44 5.55 -20.99
CA LEU A 158 1.01 5.66 -20.90
C LEU A 158 1.63 4.73 -19.84
N MET A 159 0.90 4.44 -18.77
CA MET A 159 1.33 3.41 -17.81
C MET A 159 1.35 2.01 -18.48
N LEU A 160 0.36 1.69 -19.31
CA LEU A 160 0.36 0.47 -20.14
C LEU A 160 1.48 0.48 -21.19
N ASP A 161 1.77 1.63 -21.79
CA ASP A 161 2.89 1.80 -22.72
C ASP A 161 4.24 1.47 -22.07
N ILE A 162 4.46 1.93 -20.83
CA ILE A 162 5.63 1.56 -20.03
C ILE A 162 5.68 0.04 -19.82
N LEU A 163 4.57 -0.58 -19.39
CA LEU A 163 4.53 -2.03 -19.17
C LEU A 163 4.85 -2.81 -20.44
N ALA A 164 4.26 -2.43 -21.57
CA ALA A 164 4.46 -3.07 -22.87
C ALA A 164 5.93 -3.03 -23.32
N ASN A 165 6.62 -1.93 -23.03
CA ASN A 165 7.97 -1.67 -23.52
C ASN A 165 9.09 -1.98 -22.51
N ASN A 166 8.76 -2.27 -21.24
CA ASN A 166 9.76 -2.52 -20.20
C ASN A 166 10.43 -3.90 -20.31
N ASN A 167 9.77 -4.91 -20.89
CA ASN A 167 10.31 -6.27 -21.07
C ASN A 167 10.97 -6.88 -19.81
N TRP A 168 10.47 -6.52 -18.63
CA TRP A 168 11.05 -6.91 -17.33
C TRP A 168 12.51 -6.46 -17.11
N GLU A 169 13.00 -5.47 -17.87
CA GLU A 169 14.37 -4.94 -17.77
C GLU A 169 14.59 -4.07 -16.54
N LYS A 170 13.60 -3.24 -16.20
CA LYS A 170 13.63 -2.37 -15.03
C LYS A 170 12.52 -2.75 -14.05
N PRO A 171 12.78 -2.74 -12.73
CA PRO A 171 11.72 -2.96 -11.77
C PRO A 171 10.77 -1.76 -11.73
N ILE A 172 9.48 -2.04 -11.67
CA ILE A 172 8.43 -1.02 -11.52
C ILE A 172 7.95 -1.05 -10.07
N TYR A 173 7.89 0.13 -9.46
CA TYR A 173 7.43 0.33 -8.10
C TYR A 173 6.26 1.30 -8.07
N PHE A 174 5.29 1.03 -7.22
CA PHE A 174 4.17 1.90 -6.89
C PHE A 174 4.32 2.38 -5.46
N THR A 175 4.05 3.66 -5.21
CA THR A 175 3.91 4.14 -3.84
C THR A 175 2.57 3.66 -3.28
N GLY A 176 2.52 3.41 -1.97
CA GLY A 176 1.23 3.26 -1.31
C GLY A 176 0.50 4.60 -1.23
N GLY A 177 -0.82 4.58 -1.01
CA GLY A 177 -1.61 5.76 -0.65
C GLY A 177 -2.87 5.93 -1.49
N ALA A 178 -2.86 5.45 -2.73
CA ALA A 178 -4.06 5.35 -3.54
C ALA A 178 -4.73 3.98 -3.37
N GLN A 179 -6.07 3.96 -3.42
CA GLN A 179 -6.86 2.72 -3.32
C GLN A 179 -7.42 2.23 -4.65
N ALA A 180 -7.51 3.08 -5.68
CA ALA A 180 -8.12 2.71 -6.94
C ALA A 180 -7.22 1.73 -7.73
N ASP A 181 -7.83 0.75 -8.41
CA ASP A 181 -7.10 -0.31 -9.10
C ASP A 181 -6.25 0.25 -10.26
N GLU A 182 -6.75 1.26 -10.95
CA GLU A 182 -6.09 1.91 -12.07
C GLU A 182 -4.77 2.62 -11.67
N GLU A 183 -4.59 2.99 -10.39
CA GLU A 183 -3.33 3.56 -9.89
C GLU A 183 -2.21 2.51 -9.82
N TYR A 184 -2.59 1.23 -9.75
CA TYR A 184 -1.68 0.08 -9.82
C TYR A 184 -1.79 -0.66 -11.16
N ILE A 185 -2.43 -0.05 -12.18
CA ILE A 185 -2.65 -0.64 -13.51
C ILE A 185 -3.40 -1.99 -13.41
N TRP A 186 -4.30 -2.13 -12.42
CA TRP A 186 -5.04 -3.36 -12.12
C TRP A 186 -4.14 -4.56 -11.77
N LEU A 187 -2.94 -4.31 -11.24
CA LEU A 187 -1.94 -5.34 -10.91
C LEU A 187 -1.79 -5.60 -9.41
N LYS A 188 -2.76 -5.24 -8.56
CA LYS A 188 -2.67 -5.43 -7.10
C LYS A 188 -2.37 -6.88 -6.69
N ASP A 189 -2.92 -7.83 -7.43
CA ASP A 189 -2.67 -9.27 -7.31
C ASP A 189 -1.20 -9.70 -7.55
N TYR A 190 -0.34 -8.79 -8.01
CA TYR A 190 1.03 -9.06 -8.45
C TYR A 190 2.04 -8.11 -7.78
N LEU A 191 1.69 -7.58 -6.61
CA LEU A 191 2.54 -6.67 -5.86
C LEU A 191 3.32 -7.39 -4.76
N GLN A 192 4.51 -6.89 -4.47
CA GLN A 192 5.35 -7.27 -3.34
C GLN A 192 5.74 -6.02 -2.57
N LEU A 193 5.54 -6.01 -1.25
CA LEU A 193 5.94 -4.90 -0.41
C LEU A 193 7.45 -4.96 -0.12
N ASP A 194 8.19 -3.98 -0.63
CA ASP A 194 9.64 -3.83 -0.51
C ASP A 194 9.94 -2.55 0.30
N GLY A 195 9.81 -2.63 1.62
CA GLY A 195 9.98 -1.51 2.54
C GLY A 195 8.71 -0.67 2.64
N MET A 196 8.65 0.41 1.85
CA MET A 196 7.52 1.36 1.83
C MET A 196 6.86 1.48 0.45
N ALA A 197 7.35 0.75 -0.55
CA ALA A 197 6.84 0.75 -1.91
C ALA A 197 6.48 -0.66 -2.36
N TYR A 198 5.56 -0.75 -3.31
CA TYR A 198 5.08 -2.00 -3.87
C TYR A 198 5.76 -2.27 -5.20
N ARG A 199 6.59 -3.30 -5.25
CA ARG A 199 7.22 -3.79 -6.46
C ARG A 199 6.26 -4.65 -7.26
N LEU A 200 6.19 -4.43 -8.58
CA LEU A 200 5.53 -5.37 -9.49
C LEU A 200 6.37 -6.64 -9.65
N VAL A 201 5.78 -7.80 -9.34
CA VAL A 201 6.38 -9.11 -9.53
C VAL A 201 5.37 -10.07 -10.18
N PRO A 202 5.77 -10.93 -11.14
CA PRO A 202 4.85 -11.86 -11.80
C PRO A 202 4.55 -13.10 -10.94
N ILE A 203 4.17 -12.88 -9.68
CA ILE A 203 3.72 -13.91 -8.73
C ILE A 203 2.32 -13.53 -8.29
N LYS A 204 1.34 -14.40 -8.55
CA LYS A 204 -0.04 -14.13 -8.17
C LYS A 204 -0.23 -14.31 -6.67
N THR A 205 -0.53 -13.22 -5.99
CA THR A 205 -0.92 -13.13 -4.58
C THR A 205 -2.26 -12.39 -4.52
N PRO A 206 -3.40 -13.09 -4.38
CA PRO A 206 -4.71 -12.45 -4.44
C PRO A 206 -4.83 -11.26 -3.47
N ASP A 207 -5.26 -10.12 -3.98
CA ASP A 207 -5.66 -8.96 -3.17
C ASP A 207 -7.05 -9.22 -2.59
N ASP A 208 -7.19 -9.13 -1.28
CA ASP A 208 -8.46 -9.30 -0.57
C ASP A 208 -9.22 -7.98 -0.39
N GLY A 209 -8.73 -6.90 -0.99
CA GLY A 209 -9.23 -5.53 -0.85
C GLY A 209 -8.78 -4.85 0.45
N ASN A 210 -8.07 -5.54 1.35
CA ASN A 210 -7.51 -4.92 2.53
C ASN A 210 -6.20 -4.21 2.19
N PHE A 211 -6.28 -2.88 2.11
CA PHE A 211 -5.12 -2.03 1.79
C PHE A 211 -3.92 -2.25 2.72
N PHE A 212 -4.14 -2.64 3.98
CA PHE A 212 -3.04 -2.91 4.91
C PHE A 212 -2.31 -4.21 4.59
N GLU A 213 -2.98 -5.17 3.92
CA GLU A 213 -2.45 -6.49 3.58
C GLU A 213 -2.01 -6.63 2.12
N MET A 214 -2.12 -5.55 1.33
CA MET A 214 -1.80 -5.56 -0.08
C MET A 214 -0.36 -6.03 -0.36
N GLY A 215 -0.21 -6.89 -1.37
CA GLY A 215 1.06 -7.42 -1.86
C GLY A 215 1.71 -8.47 -0.94
N ARG A 216 2.54 -9.36 -1.52
CA ARG A 216 3.29 -10.36 -0.73
C ARG A 216 4.48 -9.76 0.01
N ILE A 217 5.07 -10.54 0.92
CA ILE A 217 6.33 -10.23 1.60
C ILE A 217 7.41 -11.21 1.10
N ASP A 218 8.52 -10.68 0.57
CA ASP A 218 9.80 -11.42 0.51
C ASP A 218 10.62 -11.01 1.73
N THR A 219 10.71 -11.90 2.71
CA THR A 219 11.33 -11.64 4.02
C THR A 219 12.78 -11.19 3.91
N ASP A 220 13.56 -11.70 2.95
CA ASP A 220 14.98 -11.37 2.81
C ASP A 220 15.16 -9.91 2.34
N ILE A 221 14.38 -9.51 1.33
CA ILE A 221 14.41 -8.15 0.78
C ILE A 221 13.82 -7.17 1.79
N MET A 222 12.64 -7.47 2.33
CA MET A 222 11.92 -6.60 3.23
C MET A 222 12.71 -6.37 4.54
N TYR A 223 13.24 -7.42 5.16
CA TYR A 223 14.13 -7.30 6.32
C TYR A 223 15.38 -6.47 5.99
N GLY A 224 16.04 -6.75 4.87
CA GLY A 224 17.23 -6.01 4.44
C GLY A 224 16.96 -4.52 4.19
N ASN A 225 15.76 -4.17 3.73
CA ASN A 225 15.34 -2.78 3.50
C ASN A 225 15.00 -2.06 4.81
N VAL A 226 14.21 -2.69 5.70
CA VAL A 226 13.84 -2.11 7.01
C VAL A 226 15.10 -1.82 7.84
N LYS A 227 16.08 -2.72 7.84
CA LYS A 227 17.36 -2.53 8.54
C LYS A 227 18.19 -1.35 8.02
N LYS A 228 17.91 -0.84 6.82
CA LYS A 228 18.58 0.31 6.21
C LYS A 228 17.82 1.63 6.38
N TRP A 229 16.63 1.61 6.98
CA TRP A 229 15.87 2.85 7.20
C TRP A 229 16.64 3.82 8.09
N ASP A 230 16.72 5.07 7.65
CA ASP A 230 17.27 6.17 8.43
C ASP A 230 16.15 6.86 9.22
N TRP A 231 16.17 6.64 10.53
CA TRP A 231 15.19 7.18 11.47
C TRP A 231 15.53 8.61 11.93
N ARG A 232 16.67 9.16 11.50
CA ARG A 232 17.18 10.49 11.88
C ARG A 232 17.01 10.75 13.38
N ASN A 233 16.25 11.78 13.74
CA ASN A 233 16.01 12.21 15.12
C ASN A 233 14.60 11.84 15.62
N ILE A 234 13.90 10.88 15.00
CA ILE A 234 12.51 10.53 15.34
C ILE A 234 12.30 10.16 16.82
N THR A 235 13.35 9.66 17.49
CA THR A 235 13.32 9.28 18.90
C THR A 235 13.73 10.40 19.86
N ASP A 236 14.20 11.54 19.37
CA ASP A 236 14.65 12.67 20.18
C ASP A 236 13.49 13.19 21.05
N ASP A 237 13.75 13.44 22.33
CA ASP A 237 12.78 14.02 23.27
C ASP A 237 12.62 15.54 23.08
N ASN A 238 13.54 16.17 22.34
CA ASN A 238 13.53 17.62 22.09
C ASN A 238 12.74 18.02 20.84
N ILE A 239 12.15 17.05 20.12
CA ILE A 239 11.32 17.34 18.95
C ILE A 239 9.84 17.15 19.24
N TYR A 240 9.03 18.02 18.67
CA TYR A 240 7.58 17.84 18.64
C TYR A 240 7.21 16.96 17.44
N LEU A 241 6.63 15.80 17.73
CA LEU A 241 6.02 14.94 16.71
C LEU A 241 4.62 15.46 16.42
N ASP A 242 4.45 16.08 15.24
CA ASP A 242 3.19 16.63 14.79
C ASP A 242 2.19 15.52 14.37
N PRO A 243 0.89 15.85 14.26
CA PRO A 243 -0.13 14.86 13.91
C PRO A 243 0.11 14.11 12.60
N GLU A 244 0.66 14.75 11.55
CA GLU A 244 0.88 14.10 10.26
C GLU A 244 2.06 13.13 10.34
N THR A 245 3.13 13.46 11.07
CA THR A 245 4.22 12.51 11.34
C THR A 245 3.71 11.26 12.06
N ARG A 246 2.85 11.45 13.07
CA ARG A 246 2.23 10.32 13.81
C ARG A 246 1.32 9.49 12.92
N LYS A 247 0.51 10.13 12.08
CA LYS A 247 -0.38 9.45 11.14
C LYS A 247 0.39 8.62 10.11
N ASN A 248 1.45 9.17 9.53
CA ASN A 248 2.28 8.46 8.55
C ASN A 248 3.08 7.31 9.16
N SER A 249 3.34 7.34 10.48
CA SER A 249 3.99 6.23 11.20
C SER A 249 3.20 4.92 11.18
N VAL A 250 1.88 4.98 10.94
CA VAL A 250 0.99 3.83 10.85
C VAL A 250 1.47 2.85 9.78
N SER A 251 1.87 3.34 8.60
CA SER A 251 2.36 2.50 7.51
C SER A 251 3.66 1.79 7.88
N TYR A 252 4.56 2.46 8.62
CA TYR A 252 5.81 1.85 9.07
C TYR A 252 5.55 0.70 10.05
N ARG A 253 4.67 0.91 11.04
CA ARG A 253 4.26 -0.14 11.98
C ARG A 253 3.59 -1.30 11.27
N ASN A 254 2.63 -1.02 10.41
CA ASN A 254 1.94 -2.06 9.62
C ASN A 254 2.94 -2.90 8.82
N ASN A 255 3.88 -2.25 8.12
CA ASN A 255 4.83 -2.96 7.27
C ASN A 255 5.82 -3.82 8.09
N MET A 256 6.21 -3.36 9.28
CA MET A 256 7.06 -4.13 10.20
C MET A 256 6.29 -5.29 10.86
N GLU A 257 5.01 -5.09 11.22
CA GLU A 257 4.12 -6.15 11.70
C GLU A 257 4.02 -7.28 10.66
N ARG A 258 3.74 -6.92 9.40
CA ARG A 258 3.60 -7.88 8.30
C ARG A 258 4.88 -8.65 8.07
N LEU A 259 6.02 -7.97 8.12
CA LEU A 259 7.33 -8.60 8.06
C LEU A 259 7.54 -9.56 9.24
N ALA A 260 7.23 -9.16 10.47
CA ALA A 260 7.41 -10.02 11.64
C ALA A 260 6.55 -11.28 11.57
N ARG A 261 5.29 -11.17 11.15
CA ARG A 261 4.40 -12.32 10.91
C ARG A 261 4.96 -13.26 9.84
N ALA A 262 5.37 -12.74 8.68
CA ALA A 262 5.98 -13.54 7.63
C ALA A 262 7.28 -14.25 8.09
N LEU A 263 8.11 -13.56 8.89
CA LEU A 263 9.30 -14.16 9.48
C LEU A 263 8.97 -15.28 10.48
N ILE A 264 7.89 -15.14 11.26
CA ILE A 264 7.40 -16.21 12.16
C ILE A 264 6.93 -17.42 11.36
N ASP A 265 6.16 -17.20 10.29
CA ASP A 265 5.67 -18.26 9.40
C ASP A 265 6.81 -19.04 8.73
N GLU A 266 7.93 -18.36 8.45
CA GLU A 266 9.18 -18.96 7.94
C GLU A 266 10.09 -19.53 9.06
N ASN A 267 9.66 -19.51 10.32
CA ASN A 267 10.41 -19.95 11.50
C ASN A 267 11.74 -19.18 11.73
N LEU A 268 11.80 -17.92 11.30
CA LEU A 268 12.92 -16.99 11.49
C LEU A 268 12.69 -16.09 12.72
N LEU A 269 12.53 -16.72 13.88
CA LEU A 269 12.01 -16.10 15.10
C LEU A 269 12.87 -14.93 15.64
N GLU A 270 14.20 -15.05 15.57
CA GLU A 270 15.11 -13.98 16.03
C GLU A 270 14.96 -12.70 15.20
N LYS A 271 14.82 -12.85 13.87
CA LYS A 271 14.59 -11.69 12.99
C LYS A 271 13.22 -11.07 13.23
N ALA A 272 12.20 -11.89 13.49
CA ALA A 272 10.86 -11.39 13.81
C ALA A 272 10.86 -10.54 15.09
N GLU A 273 11.47 -11.05 16.17
CA GLU A 273 11.63 -10.30 17.41
C GLU A 273 12.37 -8.97 17.20
N GLU A 274 13.46 -9.00 16.43
CA GLU A 274 14.25 -7.81 16.14
C GLU A 274 13.43 -6.72 15.42
N ILE A 275 12.59 -7.10 14.46
CA ILE A 275 11.74 -6.14 13.74
C ILE A 275 10.68 -5.51 14.66
N LEU A 276 10.06 -6.30 15.54
CA LEU A 276 9.13 -5.77 16.53
C LEU A 276 9.83 -4.81 17.50
N ASP A 277 11.02 -5.17 17.95
CA ASP A 277 11.84 -4.36 18.85
C ASP A 277 12.24 -3.03 18.20
N ILE A 278 12.71 -3.05 16.94
CA ILE A 278 13.03 -1.83 16.17
C ILE A 278 11.82 -0.91 16.10
N SER A 279 10.64 -1.46 15.81
CA SER A 279 9.42 -0.69 15.71
C SER A 279 9.08 0.04 17.03
N LEU A 280 9.18 -0.66 18.17
CA LEU A 280 8.89 -0.06 19.48
C LEU A 280 9.99 0.89 19.97
N GLU A 281 11.25 0.63 19.63
CA GLU A 281 12.37 1.52 19.93
C GLU A 281 12.23 2.85 19.17
N LYS A 282 11.93 2.78 17.87
CA LYS A 282 11.87 3.96 17.00
C LYS A 282 10.55 4.70 17.08
N MET A 283 9.46 3.99 17.37
CA MET A 283 8.13 4.57 17.52
C MET A 283 7.51 4.14 18.86
N PRO A 284 7.99 4.67 20.00
CA PRO A 284 7.49 4.28 21.31
C PRO A 284 6.01 4.63 21.49
N VAL A 285 5.31 3.81 22.27
CA VAL A 285 3.85 3.89 22.53
C VAL A 285 3.43 5.33 22.82
N GLN A 286 4.08 5.96 23.80
CA GLN A 286 3.67 7.26 24.35
C GLN A 286 3.85 8.45 23.41
N LYS A 287 4.59 8.30 22.31
CA LYS A 287 4.91 9.40 21.39
C LYS A 287 4.07 9.42 20.11
N PHE A 288 3.65 8.24 19.63
CA PHE A 288 3.12 8.08 18.27
C PHE A 288 1.60 7.89 18.20
N GLY A 289 0.94 7.47 19.28
CA GLY A 289 -0.48 7.16 19.22
C GLY A 289 -0.79 5.95 18.35
N HIS A 290 -1.96 5.96 17.69
CA HIS A 290 -2.44 4.90 16.78
C HIS A 290 -2.28 3.48 17.36
N TYR A 291 -2.77 3.31 18.59
CA TYR A 291 -2.53 2.14 19.42
C TYR A 291 -3.11 0.83 18.87
N SER A 292 -4.10 0.90 17.97
CA SER A 292 -4.71 -0.29 17.36
C SER A 292 -3.68 -1.15 16.63
N MET A 293 -2.69 -0.52 15.99
CA MET A 293 -1.62 -1.22 15.28
C MET A 293 -0.65 -1.98 16.20
N LEU A 294 -0.66 -1.68 17.51
CA LEU A 294 0.23 -2.31 18.48
C LEU A 294 -0.42 -3.51 19.19
N ILE A 295 -1.72 -3.74 18.98
CA ILE A 295 -2.41 -4.89 19.57
C ILE A 295 -1.86 -6.20 18.98
N SER A 296 -1.67 -6.25 17.65
CA SER A 296 -1.07 -7.42 16.98
C SER A 296 0.35 -7.70 17.47
N TYR A 297 1.13 -6.67 17.85
CA TYR A 297 2.48 -6.84 18.38
C TYR A 297 2.49 -7.66 19.68
N ILE A 298 1.46 -7.51 20.53
CA ILE A 298 1.32 -8.31 21.75
C ILE A 298 1.18 -9.79 21.38
N ASP A 299 0.30 -10.10 20.43
CA ASP A 299 0.08 -11.47 19.94
C ASP A 299 1.36 -12.06 19.31
N LEU A 300 2.10 -11.26 18.54
CA LEU A 300 3.34 -11.68 17.91
C LEU A 300 4.43 -11.95 18.96
N TYR A 301 4.58 -11.10 19.99
CA TYR A 301 5.52 -11.38 21.08
C TYR A 301 5.17 -12.65 21.85
N TYR A 302 3.89 -12.92 22.12
CA TYR A 302 3.47 -14.20 22.71
C TYR A 302 3.81 -15.38 21.80
N SER A 303 3.55 -15.26 20.50
CA SER A 303 3.87 -16.30 19.50
C SER A 303 5.38 -16.59 19.41
N LEU A 304 6.21 -15.61 19.74
CA LEU A 304 7.67 -15.72 19.86
C LEU A 304 8.15 -16.24 21.23
N ASN A 305 7.25 -16.60 22.14
CA ASN A 305 7.52 -16.94 23.54
C ASN A 305 8.21 -15.81 24.34
N LYS A 306 7.96 -14.54 23.98
CA LYS A 306 8.49 -13.34 24.65
C LYS A 306 7.46 -12.73 25.61
N ILE A 307 7.04 -13.54 26.58
CA ILE A 307 5.97 -13.22 27.56
C ILE A 307 6.22 -11.87 28.24
N GLU A 308 7.43 -11.62 28.76
CA GLU A 308 7.75 -10.36 29.44
C GLU A 308 7.61 -9.13 28.54
N LYS A 309 7.98 -9.24 27.26
CA LYS A 309 7.82 -8.15 26.28
C LYS A 309 6.35 -7.93 25.93
N ALA A 310 5.59 -9.00 25.76
CA ALA A 310 4.15 -8.95 25.51
C ALA A 310 3.41 -8.28 26.68
N ARG A 311 3.67 -8.72 27.92
CA ARG A 311 3.12 -8.12 29.15
C ARG A 311 3.50 -6.66 29.32
N LYS A 312 4.75 -6.29 29.02
CA LYS A 312 5.21 -4.89 29.06
C LYS A 312 4.41 -4.02 28.08
N LEU A 313 4.30 -4.43 26.81
CA LEU A 313 3.54 -3.69 25.81
C LEU A 313 2.06 -3.60 26.17
N ALA A 314 1.47 -4.71 26.64
CA ALA A 314 0.09 -4.74 27.12
C ALA A 314 -0.14 -3.77 28.27
N ALA A 315 0.79 -3.69 29.23
CA ALA A 315 0.72 -2.74 30.34
C ALA A 315 0.83 -1.28 29.88
N GLU A 316 1.75 -0.97 28.96
CA GLU A 316 1.91 0.38 28.40
C GLU A 316 0.66 0.83 27.64
N LEU A 317 0.07 -0.03 26.81
CA LEU A 317 -1.17 0.26 26.08
C LEU A 317 -2.37 0.36 27.02
N LYS A 318 -2.45 -0.53 28.01
CA LYS A 318 -3.50 -0.51 29.03
C LYS A 318 -3.57 0.84 29.73
N ILE A 319 -2.43 1.36 30.21
CA ILE A 319 -2.37 2.65 30.92
C ILE A 319 -2.97 3.78 30.07
N VAL A 320 -2.60 3.84 28.79
CA VAL A 320 -3.14 4.86 27.88
C VAL A 320 -4.65 4.75 27.73
N LEU A 321 -5.17 3.53 27.56
CA LEU A 321 -6.62 3.30 27.43
C LEU A 321 -7.36 3.63 28.72
N GLN A 322 -6.77 3.29 29.87
CA GLN A 322 -7.27 3.64 31.19
C GLN A 322 -7.38 5.16 31.38
N GLU A 323 -6.33 5.91 31.03
CA GLU A 323 -6.33 7.38 31.09
C GLU A 323 -7.39 7.99 30.16
N GLN A 324 -7.54 7.47 28.94
CA GLN A 324 -8.58 7.89 28.00
C GLN A 324 -9.99 7.66 28.57
N LEU A 325 -10.26 6.46 29.09
CA LEU A 325 -11.54 6.11 29.68
C LEU A 325 -11.85 6.96 30.93
N THR A 326 -10.86 7.20 31.79
CA THR A 326 -11.02 8.11 32.94
C THR A 326 -11.29 9.55 32.52
N TYR A 327 -10.69 10.02 31.43
CA TYR A 327 -10.98 11.35 30.89
C TYR A 327 -12.41 11.41 30.33
N TYR A 328 -12.81 10.45 29.51
CA TYR A 328 -14.14 10.43 28.91
C TYR A 328 -15.27 10.22 29.92
N SER A 329 -15.01 9.55 31.05
CA SER A 329 -16.01 9.38 32.11
C SER A 329 -16.33 10.68 32.88
N GLN A 330 -15.64 11.79 32.59
CA GLN A 330 -15.92 13.10 33.19
C GLN A 330 -17.00 13.88 32.44
N PHE A 331 -17.36 13.46 31.22
CA PHE A 331 -18.39 14.09 30.41
C PHE A 331 -19.78 13.72 30.92
N ASN A 332 -20.71 14.67 30.94
CA ASN A 332 -22.09 14.40 31.35
C ASN A 332 -22.90 13.73 30.24
N GLU A 333 -24.10 13.24 30.55
CA GLU A 333 -25.00 12.53 29.63
C GLU A 333 -25.28 13.27 28.31
N ASN A 334 -25.26 14.60 28.30
CA ASN A 334 -25.50 15.37 27.07
C ASN A 334 -24.24 15.56 26.23
N GLU A 335 -23.05 15.51 26.84
CA GLU A 335 -21.77 15.73 26.16
C GLU A 335 -21.13 14.42 25.70
N ILE A 336 -21.46 13.31 26.38
CA ILE A 336 -20.85 12.00 26.10
C ILE A 336 -21.19 11.46 24.71
N GLU A 337 -22.35 11.82 24.14
CA GLU A 337 -22.71 11.47 22.76
C GLU A 337 -21.65 11.94 21.77
N SER A 338 -21.00 13.09 22.03
CA SER A 338 -19.96 13.65 21.15
C SER A 338 -18.64 12.90 21.22
N VAL A 339 -18.41 12.09 22.26
CA VAL A 339 -17.18 11.29 22.47
C VAL A 339 -17.46 9.79 22.53
N PHE A 340 -18.69 9.36 22.23
CA PHE A 340 -19.10 7.96 22.39
C PHE A 340 -18.26 7.02 21.54
N ASN A 341 -17.92 7.42 20.30
CA ASN A 341 -17.07 6.64 19.41
C ASN A 341 -15.66 6.44 20.00
N GLU A 342 -15.12 7.44 20.69
CA GLU A 342 -13.82 7.36 21.36
C GLU A 342 -13.87 6.44 22.59
N VAL A 343 -14.96 6.49 23.36
CA VAL A 343 -15.20 5.57 24.48
C VAL A 343 -15.30 4.14 23.97
N GLU A 344 -16.17 3.88 23.00
CA GLU A 344 -16.37 2.56 22.41
C GLU A 344 -15.04 2.00 21.86
N ARG A 345 -14.31 2.80 21.07
CA ARG A 345 -13.00 2.39 20.55
C ARG A 345 -12.02 2.04 21.66
N SER A 346 -11.96 2.83 22.73
CA SER A 346 -11.03 2.59 23.85
C SER A 346 -11.40 1.31 24.61
N LEU A 347 -12.70 1.08 24.85
CA LEU A 347 -13.21 -0.14 25.48
C LEU A 347 -12.94 -1.39 24.63
N LEU A 348 -13.19 -1.33 23.32
CA LEU A 348 -12.96 -2.45 22.40
C LEU A 348 -11.47 -2.81 22.31
N MET A 349 -10.60 -1.79 22.28
CA MET A 349 -9.16 -2.02 22.27
C MET A 349 -8.68 -2.63 23.59
N TYR A 350 -9.21 -2.19 24.72
CA TYR A 350 -8.84 -2.75 26.02
C TYR A 350 -9.35 -4.19 26.16
N ASP A 351 -10.60 -4.47 25.78
CA ASP A 351 -11.15 -5.82 25.72
C ASP A 351 -10.30 -6.75 24.83
N GLN A 352 -9.80 -6.26 23.70
CA GLN A 352 -8.91 -7.04 22.84
C GLN A 352 -7.57 -7.39 23.53
N ILE A 353 -6.98 -6.47 24.31
CA ILE A 353 -5.78 -6.76 25.12
C ILE A 353 -6.09 -7.83 26.18
N VAL A 354 -7.25 -7.74 26.84
CA VAL A 354 -7.70 -8.76 27.82
C VAL A 354 -7.87 -10.12 27.13
N LYS A 355 -8.54 -10.19 25.99
CA LYS A 355 -8.70 -11.44 25.21
C LYS A 355 -7.36 -12.04 24.79
N THR A 356 -6.41 -11.21 24.37
CA THR A 356 -5.04 -11.65 24.08
C THR A 356 -4.38 -12.27 25.30
N SER A 357 -4.50 -11.66 26.48
CA SER A 357 -3.95 -12.23 27.72
C SER A 357 -4.60 -13.56 28.11
N ILE A 358 -5.92 -13.71 27.94
CA ILE A 358 -6.64 -14.98 28.18
C ILE A 358 -6.17 -16.08 27.23
N ARG A 359 -5.90 -15.74 25.97
CA ARG A 359 -5.52 -16.70 24.94
C ARG A 359 -4.11 -17.23 25.12
N PHE A 360 -3.17 -16.38 25.53
CA PHE A 360 -1.74 -16.69 25.48
C PHE A 360 -1.03 -16.77 26.83
N ASP A 361 -1.61 -16.20 27.88
CA ASP A 361 -0.94 -16.03 29.16
C ASP A 361 -1.57 -16.86 30.29
N ASP A 362 -0.95 -16.85 31.46
CA ASP A 362 -1.45 -17.58 32.63
C ASP A 362 -2.75 -16.97 33.21
N GLU A 363 -3.54 -17.82 33.87
CA GLU A 363 -4.83 -17.42 34.45
C GLU A 363 -4.71 -16.29 35.47
N THR A 364 -3.58 -16.17 36.18
CA THR A 364 -3.40 -15.11 37.18
C THR A 364 -3.31 -13.75 36.52
N TYR A 365 -2.45 -13.64 35.49
CA TYR A 365 -2.31 -12.41 34.73
C TYR A 365 -3.60 -12.05 33.96
N ALA A 366 -4.21 -13.04 33.30
CA ALA A 366 -5.44 -12.83 32.54
C ALA A 366 -6.62 -12.37 33.42
N ASN A 367 -6.78 -12.97 34.62
CA ASN A 367 -7.82 -12.54 35.56
C ASN A 367 -7.55 -11.13 36.09
N SER A 368 -6.29 -10.78 36.40
CA SER A 368 -5.93 -9.42 36.80
C SER A 368 -6.31 -8.39 35.73
N MET A 369 -5.97 -8.67 34.46
CA MET A 369 -6.31 -7.78 33.33
C MET A 369 -7.82 -7.63 33.15
N LYS A 370 -8.57 -8.71 33.33
CA LYS A 370 -10.03 -8.71 33.24
C LYS A 370 -10.67 -7.92 34.38
N ASP A 371 -10.22 -8.12 35.61
CA ASP A 371 -10.77 -7.44 36.79
C ASP A 371 -10.54 -5.93 36.68
N GLU A 372 -9.34 -5.50 36.28
CA GLU A 372 -9.05 -4.10 35.99
C GLU A 372 -9.95 -3.55 34.87
N TYR A 373 -10.12 -4.25 33.76
CA TYR A 373 -11.00 -3.81 32.67
C TYR A 373 -12.46 -3.58 33.15
N VAL A 374 -12.98 -4.48 33.99
CA VAL A 374 -14.33 -4.35 34.56
C VAL A 374 -14.49 -3.10 35.43
N GLU A 375 -13.44 -2.68 36.16
CA GLU A 375 -13.49 -1.43 36.93
C GLU A 375 -13.66 -0.20 36.03
N TYR A 376 -13.00 -0.17 34.88
CA TYR A 376 -13.13 0.93 33.92
C TYR A 376 -14.44 0.89 33.14
N LEU A 377 -15.00 -0.30 32.90
CA LEU A 377 -16.32 -0.43 32.29
C LEU A 377 -17.41 0.22 33.15
N LYS A 378 -17.33 0.04 34.48
CA LYS A 378 -18.28 0.61 35.46
C LYS A 378 -18.30 2.14 35.49
N LEU A 379 -17.25 2.80 35.01
CA LEU A 379 -17.24 4.26 34.87
C LEU A 379 -18.34 4.76 33.93
N PHE A 380 -18.88 3.88 33.08
CA PHE A 380 -19.89 4.19 32.07
C PHE A 380 -21.24 3.51 32.33
N ASP A 381 -21.50 3.00 33.54
CA ASP A 381 -22.77 2.34 33.89
C ASP A 381 -23.99 3.25 33.62
N PHE A 382 -23.82 4.58 33.73
CA PHE A 382 -24.85 5.56 33.43
C PHE A 382 -25.32 5.56 31.96
N LEU A 383 -24.49 5.09 31.02
CA LEU A 383 -24.88 4.91 29.61
C LEU A 383 -25.80 3.70 29.40
N ILE A 384 -25.81 2.75 30.33
CA ILE A 384 -26.55 1.49 30.24
C ILE A 384 -27.93 1.63 30.90
N SER A 385 -28.11 2.61 31.81
CA SER A 385 -29.29 2.73 32.67
C SER A 385 -30.54 3.39 32.04
N ASP A 386 -30.48 3.92 30.82
CA ASP A 386 -31.63 4.61 30.19
C ASP A 386 -32.50 3.72 29.26
N LYS A 387 -32.78 2.50 29.71
CA LYS A 387 -33.84 1.65 29.14
C LYS A 387 -34.74 1.08 30.24
N GLU A 388 -35.49 1.94 30.90
CA GLU A 388 -36.74 1.56 31.58
C GLU A 388 -37.91 2.44 31.12
#